data_AF-A0A976GUA7-F1
#
_entry.id   AF-A0A976GUA7-F1
#
_cell.length_a   1.000
_cell.length_b   1.000
_cell.length_c   1.000
_cell.angle_alpha   90.00
_cell.angle_beta   90.00
_cell.angle_gamma   90.00
#
_symmetry.space_group_name_H-M   'P 1'
#
loop_
_entity.id
_entity.type
_entity.pdbx_description
1 polymer ?
#
loop_
_entity_poly.entity_id
_entity_poly.type
_entity_poly.pdbx_seq_one_letter_code
_entity_poly.pdbx_strand_id
1 'polypeptide(L)'
;MTWRGSTTVPDRIFACLPYLLPLIDGLAFGGYLFRQFPVLQLLFVPLAPLMQIYSLPFASLVIFFALYLGVVRNENISHFIRFNAMQAILLDIVLMLCGLVLPIFSKGLQVAFIAETLYNMVFLGVLAAFFYAVVQSALGRYAEIPPLSDAVYMQVP
;
A
#
# COMPACT_ATOMS: atom_id res chain seq x y z
N MET A 1 -20.30 -19.47 9.75
CA MET A 1 -19.59 -19.22 8.47
C MET A 1 -18.21 -19.86 8.57
N THR A 2 -18.10 -21.14 8.23
CA THR A 2 -16.90 -21.99 8.43
C THR A 2 -16.45 -22.55 7.08
N TRP A 3 -16.09 -21.68 6.14
CA TRP A 3 -15.69 -22.07 4.79
C TRP A 3 -14.57 -21.17 4.27
N ARG A 4 -13.38 -21.21 4.88
CA ARG A 4 -12.11 -20.79 4.27
C ARG A 4 -11.02 -21.68 4.88
N GLY A 5 -10.24 -22.36 4.03
CA GLY A 5 -9.17 -23.28 4.47
C GLY A 5 -8.22 -22.62 5.46
N SER A 6 -7.62 -23.42 6.35
CA SER A 6 -6.65 -22.92 7.33
C SER A 6 -5.57 -22.10 6.64
N THR A 7 -5.46 -20.81 6.96
CA THR A 7 -4.41 -19.94 6.41
C THR A 7 -3.05 -20.48 6.80
N THR A 8 -2.32 -21.02 5.81
CA THR A 8 -1.02 -21.63 6.03
C THR A 8 0.03 -20.56 6.33
N VAL A 9 1.17 -20.93 6.91
CA VAL A 9 2.27 -19.98 7.15
C VAL A 9 2.75 -19.32 5.84
N PRO A 10 2.93 -20.04 4.71
CA PRO A 10 3.20 -19.42 3.43
C PRO A 10 2.14 -18.40 3.02
N ASP A 11 0.84 -18.70 3.17
CA ASP A 11 -0.24 -17.75 2.82
C ASP A 11 -0.11 -16.43 3.59
N ARG A 12 0.28 -16.50 4.85
CA ARG A 12 0.47 -15.32 5.71
C ARG A 12 1.63 -14.46 5.22
N ILE A 13 2.76 -15.08 4.88
CA ILE A 13 3.94 -14.38 4.37
C ILE A 13 3.62 -13.73 3.02
N PHE A 14 3.05 -14.50 2.08
CA PHE A 14 2.71 -13.99 0.75
C PHE A 14 1.60 -12.93 0.78
N ALA A 15 0.68 -12.97 1.74
CA ALA A 15 -0.33 -11.93 1.92
C ALA A 15 0.24 -10.60 2.43
N CYS A 16 1.39 -10.60 3.10
CA CYS A 16 2.06 -9.36 3.54
C CYS A 16 2.77 -8.63 2.38
N LEU A 17 3.33 -9.37 1.42
CA LEU A 17 4.19 -8.82 0.37
C LEU A 17 3.53 -7.75 -0.51
N PRO A 18 2.25 -7.88 -0.94
CA PRO A 18 1.61 -6.87 -1.77
C PRO A 18 1.58 -5.48 -1.13
N TYR A 19 1.52 -5.37 0.20
CA TYR A 19 1.50 -4.08 0.90
C TYR A 19 2.83 -3.31 0.81
N LEU A 20 3.92 -3.94 0.35
CA LEU A 20 5.14 -3.22 0.02
C LEU A 20 4.93 -2.23 -1.14
N LEU A 21 4.01 -2.52 -2.05
CA LEU A 21 3.69 -1.63 -3.17
C LEU A 21 3.17 -0.27 -2.70
N PRO A 22 2.04 -0.17 -1.98
CA PRO A 22 1.59 1.12 -1.49
C PRO A 22 2.52 1.74 -0.45
N LEU A 23 3.33 0.95 0.28
CA LEU A 23 4.34 1.50 1.17
C LEU A 23 5.39 2.30 0.39
N ILE A 24 5.92 1.74 -0.70
CA ILE A 24 6.94 2.38 -1.54
C ILE A 24 6.37 3.62 -2.21
N ASP A 25 5.21 3.49 -2.85
CA ASP A 25 4.54 4.63 -3.51
C ASP A 25 4.13 5.70 -2.47
N GLY A 26 3.81 5.29 -1.25
CA GLY A 26 3.56 6.15 -0.10
C GLY A 26 4.77 6.99 0.33
N LEU A 27 6.01 6.54 0.13
CA LEU A 27 7.21 7.28 0.53
C LEU A 27 7.31 8.66 -0.15
N ALA A 28 6.72 8.82 -1.34
CA ALA A 28 6.66 10.09 -2.04
C ALA A 28 5.93 11.18 -1.22
N PHE A 29 5.01 10.79 -0.33
CA PHE A 29 4.28 11.72 0.54
C PHE A 29 5.05 12.10 1.82
N GLY A 30 6.06 11.31 2.20
CA GLY A 30 6.83 11.50 3.44
C GLY A 30 7.87 12.64 3.39
N GLY A 31 8.01 13.34 2.27
CA GLY A 31 9.09 14.30 2.03
C GLY A 31 9.23 15.41 3.08
N TYR A 32 8.12 15.91 3.63
CA TYR A 32 8.15 16.93 4.69
C TYR A 32 8.67 16.33 6.01
N LEU A 33 8.10 15.21 6.46
CA LEU A 33 8.56 14.50 7.66
C LEU A 33 10.02 14.05 7.57
N PHE A 34 10.48 13.59 6.41
CA PHE A 34 11.87 13.18 6.22
C PHE A 34 12.87 14.34 6.28
N ARG A 35 12.44 15.56 5.94
CA ARG A 35 13.26 16.76 6.12
C ARG A 35 13.31 17.22 7.57
N GLN A 36 12.19 17.12 8.28
CA GLN A 36 12.10 17.48 9.70
C GLN A 36 12.79 16.46 10.61
N PHE A 37 12.66 15.17 10.28
CA PHE A 37 13.20 14.05 11.04
C PHE A 37 13.99 13.10 10.11
N PRO A 38 15.22 13.46 9.68
CA PRO A 38 16.01 12.63 8.77
C PRO A 38 16.28 11.20 9.27
N VAL A 39 16.31 11.00 10.59
CA VAL A 39 16.49 9.68 11.22
C VAL A 39 15.39 8.69 10.80
N LEU A 40 14.18 9.15 10.47
CA LEU A 40 13.09 8.27 10.01
C LEU A 40 13.44 7.54 8.70
N GLN A 41 14.32 8.11 7.87
CA GLN A 41 14.74 7.49 6.61
C GLN A 41 15.47 6.16 6.84
N LEU A 42 16.13 6.00 8.01
CA LEU A 42 16.83 4.76 8.37
C LEU A 42 15.87 3.55 8.45
N LEU A 43 14.61 3.77 8.80
CA LEU A 43 13.59 2.71 8.86
C LEU A 43 13.29 2.11 7.48
N PHE A 44 13.51 2.88 6.41
CA PHE A 44 13.21 2.49 5.04
C PHE A 44 14.44 2.01 4.26
N VAL A 45 15.63 2.00 4.87
CA VAL A 45 16.85 1.44 4.27
C VAL A 45 16.67 -0.01 3.77
N PRO A 46 15.95 -0.90 4.48
CA PRO A 46 15.70 -2.25 3.97
C PRO A 46 14.91 -2.30 2.65
N LEU A 47 14.19 -1.23 2.30
CA LEU A 47 13.43 -1.13 1.04
C LEU A 47 14.29 -0.67 -0.14
N ALA A 48 15.55 -0.29 0.08
CA ALA A 48 16.48 0.17 -0.96
C ALA A 48 16.51 -0.68 -2.25
N PRO A 49 16.60 -2.03 -2.20
CA PRO A 49 16.60 -2.82 -3.43
C PRO A 49 15.28 -2.72 -4.19
N LEU A 50 14.14 -2.62 -3.50
CA LEU A 50 12.85 -2.43 -4.14
C LEU A 50 12.73 -1.04 -4.76
N MET A 51 13.21 0.00 -4.05
CA MET A 51 13.23 1.36 -4.60
C MET A 51 14.05 1.47 -5.89
N GLN A 52 15.12 0.66 -6.06
CA GLN A 52 15.87 0.60 -7.31
C GLN A 52 15.02 0.06 -8.47
N ILE A 53 14.19 -0.96 -8.24
CA ILE A 53 13.24 -1.47 -9.25
C ILE A 53 12.23 -0.38 -9.62
N TYR A 54 11.72 0.33 -8.61
CA TYR A 54 10.76 1.43 -8.81
C TYR A 54 11.34 2.66 -9.51
N SER A 55 12.67 2.75 -9.66
CA SER A 55 13.29 3.81 -10.45
C SER A 55 13.10 3.63 -11.97
N LEU A 56 12.70 2.43 -12.41
CA LEU A 56 12.37 2.17 -13.81
C LEU A 56 11.06 2.89 -14.20
N PRO A 57 10.97 3.42 -15.43
CA PRO A 57 9.75 4.05 -15.90
C PRO A 57 8.59 3.05 -15.87
N PHE A 58 7.44 3.50 -15.37
CA PHE A 58 6.22 2.69 -15.24
C PHE A 58 6.35 1.46 -14.32
N ALA A 59 7.39 1.36 -13.48
CA ALA A 59 7.57 0.21 -12.58
C ALA A 59 6.34 -0.07 -11.71
N SER A 60 5.81 0.95 -11.01
CA SER A 60 4.60 0.81 -10.19
C SER A 60 3.42 0.28 -11.00
N LEU A 61 3.20 0.81 -12.22
CA LEU A 61 2.14 0.34 -13.12
C LEU A 61 2.34 -1.11 -13.59
N VAL A 62 3.57 -1.51 -13.91
CA VAL A 62 3.89 -2.89 -14.30
C VAL A 62 3.63 -3.84 -13.13
N ILE A 63 4.05 -3.48 -11.91
CA ILE A 63 3.86 -4.30 -10.71
C ILE A 63 2.37 -4.38 -10.36
N PHE A 64 1.62 -3.29 -10.50
CA PHE A 64 0.15 -3.28 -10.40
C PHE A 64 -0.46 -4.35 -11.31
N PHE A 65 -0.13 -4.35 -12.60
CA PHE A 65 -0.69 -5.34 -13.54
C PHE A 65 -0.21 -6.76 -13.23
N ALA A 66 1.05 -6.93 -12.82
CA ALA A 66 1.58 -8.22 -12.42
C ALA A 66 0.85 -8.80 -11.21
N LEU A 67 0.59 -7.99 -10.17
CA LEU A 67 -0.19 -8.42 -9.00
C LEU A 67 -1.65 -8.67 -9.37
N TYR A 68 -2.27 -7.82 -10.17
CA TYR A 68 -3.67 -7.99 -10.52
C TYR A 68 -3.91 -9.23 -11.38
N LEU A 69 -3.18 -9.37 -12.49
CA LEU A 69 -3.36 -10.48 -13.43
C LEU A 69 -2.77 -11.79 -12.89
N GLY A 70 -1.59 -11.72 -12.26
CA GLY A 70 -0.88 -12.90 -11.77
C GLY A 70 -1.37 -13.43 -10.43
N VAL A 71 -1.83 -12.54 -9.54
CA VAL A 71 -2.28 -12.90 -8.19
C VAL A 71 -3.79 -12.83 -8.06
N VAL A 72 -4.38 -11.64 -8.17
CA VAL A 72 -5.81 -11.43 -7.84
C VAL A 72 -6.74 -12.26 -8.73
N ARG A 73 -6.45 -12.35 -10.03
CA ARG A 73 -7.26 -13.09 -11.00
C ARG A 73 -6.96 -14.59 -11.09
N ASN A 74 -5.93 -15.07 -10.39
CA ASN A 74 -5.54 -16.48 -10.44
C ASN A 74 -6.21 -17.27 -9.31
N GLU A 75 -7.27 -18.03 -9.63
CA GLU A 75 -8.03 -18.82 -8.65
C GLU A 75 -7.24 -19.98 -8.02
N ASN A 76 -6.07 -20.34 -8.57
CA ASN A 76 -5.18 -21.31 -7.93
C ASN A 76 -4.48 -20.75 -6.68
N ILE A 77 -4.48 -19.43 -6.51
CA ILE A 77 -3.92 -18.76 -5.33
C ILE A 77 -5.01 -18.66 -4.26
N SER A 78 -4.62 -18.83 -3.00
CA SER A 78 -5.57 -18.77 -1.88
C SER A 78 -6.32 -17.43 -1.86
N HIS A 79 -7.62 -17.48 -1.57
CA HIS A 79 -8.45 -16.28 -1.45
C HIS A 79 -7.84 -15.29 -0.44
N PHE A 80 -7.15 -15.77 0.60
CA PHE A 80 -6.48 -14.92 1.57
C PHE A 80 -5.40 -14.01 0.95
N ILE A 81 -4.52 -14.57 0.12
CA ILE A 81 -3.50 -13.80 -0.59
C ILE A 81 -4.18 -12.86 -1.59
N ARG A 82 -5.16 -13.36 -2.36
CA ARG A 82 -5.88 -12.58 -3.38
C ARG A 82 -6.58 -11.35 -2.79
N PHE A 83 -7.21 -11.51 -1.62
CA PHE A 83 -7.81 -10.41 -0.88
C PHE A 83 -6.78 -9.35 -0.50
N ASN A 84 -5.68 -9.74 0.14
CA ASN A 84 -4.66 -8.78 0.58
C ASN A 84 -3.95 -8.10 -0.59
N ALA A 85 -3.72 -8.84 -1.69
CA ALA A 85 -3.19 -8.28 -2.92
C ALA A 85 -4.12 -7.23 -3.54
N MET A 86 -5.42 -7.52 -3.63
CA MET A 86 -6.41 -6.57 -4.12
C MET A 86 -6.53 -5.35 -3.22
N GLN A 87 -6.46 -5.53 -1.90
CA GLN A 87 -6.49 -4.42 -0.95
C GLN A 87 -5.28 -3.49 -1.09
N ALA A 88 -4.08 -4.06 -1.23
CA ALA A 88 -2.87 -3.28 -1.47
C ALA A 88 -2.95 -2.49 -2.79
N ILE A 89 -3.51 -3.11 -3.84
CA ILE A 89 -3.77 -2.46 -5.14
C ILE A 89 -4.75 -1.28 -4.99
N LEU A 90 -5.85 -1.46 -4.24
CA LEU A 90 -6.80 -0.35 -4.02
C LEU A 90 -6.16 0.78 -3.23
N LEU A 91 -5.33 0.46 -2.24
CA LEU A 91 -4.61 1.47 -1.47
C LEU A 91 -3.65 2.27 -2.34
N ASP A 92 -2.96 1.60 -3.26
CA ASP A 92 -2.11 2.24 -4.24
C ASP A 92 -2.87 3.14 -5.21
N ILE A 93 -4.04 2.71 -5.70
CA ILE A 93 -4.91 3.57 -6.52
C ILE A 93 -5.27 4.85 -5.76
N VAL A 94 -5.62 4.74 -4.47
CA VAL A 94 -5.91 5.92 -3.64
C VAL A 94 -4.69 6.83 -3.56
N LEU A 95 -3.48 6.30 -3.40
CA LEU A 95 -2.25 7.09 -3.36
C LEU A 95 -1.94 7.76 -4.69
N MET A 96 -2.09 7.05 -5.80
CA MET A 96 -1.96 7.62 -7.13
C MET A 96 -2.92 8.82 -7.30
N LEU A 97 -4.18 8.68 -6.88
CA LEU A 97 -5.14 9.78 -6.91
C LEU A 97 -4.73 10.95 -6.00
N CYS A 98 -4.26 10.68 -4.78
CA CYS A 98 -3.70 11.72 -3.91
C CYS A 98 -2.51 12.43 -4.56
N GLY A 99 -1.64 11.71 -5.25
CA GLY A 99 -0.47 12.25 -5.97
C GLY A 99 -0.84 13.15 -7.14
N LEU A 100 -2.00 12.92 -7.76
CA LEU A 100 -2.54 13.81 -8.81
C LEU A 100 -3.21 15.06 -8.22
N VAL A 101 -3.89 14.91 -7.09
CA VAL A 101 -4.73 15.97 -6.50
C VAL A 101 -3.93 16.94 -5.63
N LEU A 102 -3.05 16.44 -4.75
CA LEU A 102 -2.33 17.27 -3.77
C LEU A 102 -1.43 18.36 -4.38
N PRO A 103 -0.71 18.15 -5.51
CA PRO A 103 0.08 19.21 -6.13
C PRO A 103 -0.73 20.40 -6.63
N ILE A 104 -2.05 20.26 -6.81
CA ILE A 104 -2.94 21.37 -7.17
C ILE A 104 -3.04 22.36 -5.99
N PHE A 105 -3.03 21.86 -4.77
CA PHE A 105 -3.10 22.66 -3.54
C PHE A 105 -1.78 23.32 -3.15
N SER A 106 -0.63 22.81 -3.62
CA SER A 106 0.68 23.35 -3.26
C SER A 106 1.04 24.67 -3.97
N LYS A 107 0.20 25.16 -4.88
CA LYS A 107 0.46 26.40 -5.64
C LYS A 107 -0.07 27.63 -4.90
N GLY A 108 0.65 28.06 -3.84
CA GLY A 108 0.41 29.33 -3.16
C GLY A 108 1.08 29.40 -1.78
N LEU A 109 1.74 30.53 -1.46
CA LEU A 109 2.47 30.72 -0.18
C LEU A 109 1.57 30.56 1.06
N GLN A 110 0.28 30.90 0.94
CA GLN A 110 -0.72 30.78 2.01
C GLN A 110 -1.22 29.33 2.23
N VAL A 111 -0.92 28.41 1.32
CA VAL A 111 -1.39 27.01 1.36
C VAL A 111 -0.27 26.05 1.79
N ALA A 112 0.95 26.55 2.03
CA ALA A 112 2.11 25.72 2.34
C ALA A 112 1.91 24.82 3.58
N PHE A 113 1.35 25.38 4.66
CA PHE A 113 1.05 24.60 5.88
C PHE A 113 -0.04 23.55 5.65
N ILE A 114 -1.06 23.88 4.86
CA ILE A 114 -2.15 22.95 4.52
C ILE A 114 -1.60 21.81 3.65
N ALA A 115 -0.80 22.14 2.64
CA ALA A 115 -0.15 21.15 1.80
C ALA A 115 0.73 20.21 2.64
N GLU A 116 1.62 20.76 3.47
CA GLU A 116 2.45 19.95 4.37
C GLU A 116 1.61 19.01 5.25
N THR A 117 0.54 19.51 5.86
CA THR A 117 -0.35 18.72 6.70
C THR A 117 -1.00 17.58 5.92
N LEU A 118 -1.48 17.83 4.69
CA LEU A 118 -2.11 16.82 3.85
C LEU A 118 -1.12 15.75 3.40
N TYR A 119 0.09 16.13 2.99
CA TYR A 119 1.14 15.17 2.62
C TYR A 119 1.50 14.28 3.82
N ASN A 120 1.70 14.88 5.00
CA ASN A 120 1.99 14.13 6.23
C ASN A 120 0.83 13.22 6.63
N MET A 121 -0.42 13.67 6.50
CA MET A 121 -1.61 12.87 6.78
C MET A 121 -1.69 11.64 5.88
N VAL A 122 -1.47 11.81 4.57
CA VAL A 122 -1.44 10.69 3.62
C VAL A 122 -0.31 9.72 3.98
N PHE A 123 0.90 10.23 4.20
CA PHE A 123 2.05 9.37 4.55
C PHE A 123 1.82 8.56 5.83
N LEU A 124 1.35 9.20 6.90
CA LEU A 124 1.06 8.53 8.17
C LEU A 124 -0.11 7.54 8.01
N GLY A 125 -1.12 7.88 7.21
CA GLY A 125 -2.23 7.00 6.87
C GLY A 125 -1.77 5.73 6.16
N VAL A 126 -0.86 5.84 5.19
CA VAL A 126 -0.26 4.68 4.50
C VAL A 126 0.55 3.84 5.46
N LEU A 127 1.39 4.44 6.30
CA LEU A 127 2.17 3.69 7.28
C LEU A 127 1.26 2.92 8.24
N ALA A 128 0.23 3.57 8.76
CA ALA A 128 -0.74 2.92 9.65
C ALA A 128 -1.45 1.76 8.95
N ALA A 129 -1.92 1.97 7.71
CA ALA A 129 -2.57 0.93 6.91
C ALA A 129 -1.62 -0.23 6.59
N PHE A 130 -0.37 0.06 6.22
CA PHE A 130 0.67 -0.94 5.97
C PHE A 130 0.92 -1.81 7.21
N PHE A 131 1.20 -1.20 8.36
CA PHE A 131 1.49 -1.95 9.58
C PHE A 131 0.28 -2.75 10.05
N TYR A 132 -0.91 -2.14 10.05
CA TYR A 132 -2.14 -2.84 10.40
C TYR A 132 -2.35 -4.05 9.50
N ALA A 133 -2.22 -3.87 8.19
CA ALA A 133 -2.45 -4.93 7.23
C ALA A 133 -1.42 -6.07 7.37
N VAL A 134 -0.13 -5.75 7.45
CA VAL A 134 0.94 -6.73 7.63
C VAL A 134 0.76 -7.51 8.94
N VAL A 135 0.41 -6.84 10.05
CA VAL A 135 0.18 -7.52 11.33
C VAL A 135 -1.02 -8.46 11.25
N GLN A 136 -2.16 -8.02 10.69
CA GLN A 136 -3.33 -8.88 10.52
C GLN A 136 -3.04 -10.06 9.58
N SER A 137 -2.36 -9.81 8.46
CA SER A 137 -1.95 -10.84 7.51
C SER A 137 -1.03 -11.88 8.16
N ALA A 138 -0.04 -11.44 8.95
CA ALA A 138 0.87 -12.31 9.69
C ALA A 138 0.15 -13.16 10.77
N LEU A 139 -0.91 -12.61 11.38
CA LEU A 139 -1.79 -13.34 12.29
C LEU A 139 -2.77 -14.28 11.56
N GLY A 140 -2.80 -14.28 10.23
CA GLY A 140 -3.72 -15.08 9.43
C GLY A 140 -5.15 -14.55 9.41
N ARG A 141 -5.33 -13.25 9.71
CA ARG A 141 -6.61 -12.55 9.75
C ARG A 141 -6.74 -11.62 8.54
N TYR A 142 -7.97 -11.41 8.08
CA TYR A 142 -8.24 -10.43 7.02
C TYR A 142 -7.98 -9.03 7.59
N ALA A 143 -7.16 -8.26 6.89
CA ALA A 143 -6.91 -6.87 7.24
C ALA A 143 -8.14 -6.03 6.83
N GLU A 144 -9.04 -5.76 7.77
CA GLU A 144 -10.24 -4.98 7.47
C GLU A 144 -9.92 -3.48 7.60
N ILE A 145 -9.82 -2.79 6.47
CA ILE A 145 -9.69 -1.34 6.31
C ILE A 145 -10.96 -0.85 5.57
N PRO A 146 -12.06 -0.53 6.27
CA PRO A 146 -13.22 0.09 5.63
C PRO A 146 -12.85 1.47 5.08
N PRO A 147 -13.34 1.90 3.90
CA PRO A 147 -14.22 1.22 2.92
C PRO A 147 -13.47 0.36 1.87
N LEU A 148 -12.14 0.26 1.95
CA LEU A 148 -11.33 -0.51 0.99
C LEU A 148 -11.69 -1.98 1.00
N SER A 149 -11.81 -2.60 2.17
CA SER A 149 -12.12 -4.03 2.27
C SER A 149 -13.47 -4.39 1.67
N ASP A 150 -14.47 -3.52 1.80
CA ASP A 150 -15.78 -3.69 1.16
C ASP A 150 -15.64 -3.73 -0.36
N ALA A 151 -14.85 -2.80 -0.93
CA ALA A 151 -14.55 -2.79 -2.36
C ALA A 151 -13.75 -4.02 -2.81
N VAL A 152 -12.86 -4.56 -1.96
CA VAL A 152 -12.14 -5.81 -2.24
C VAL A 152 -13.11 -6.99 -2.31
N TYR A 153 -14.06 -7.10 -1.37
CA TYR A 153 -15.06 -8.17 -1.36
C TYR A 153 -15.93 -8.17 -2.62
N MET A 154 -16.14 -7.01 -3.23
CA MET A 154 -16.85 -6.89 -4.51
C MET A 154 -16.01 -7.29 -5.73
N GLN A 155 -14.68 -7.23 -5.64
CA GLN A 155 -13.77 -7.39 -6.78
C GLN A 155 -13.04 -8.72 -6.82
N VAL A 156 -12.87 -9.40 -5.69
CA VAL A 156 -12.21 -10.70 -5.61
C VAL A 156 -13.26 -11.81 -5.80
N PRO A 157 -13.19 -12.57 -6.92
CA PRO A 157 -14.09 -13.70 -7.14
C PRO A 157 -13.77 -14.90 -6.23
#